data_AF-A0ABD1VF67-F1
#
_entry.id   AF-A0ABD1VF67-F1
#
_cell.length_a   1.000
_cell.length_b   1.000
_cell.length_c   1.000
_cell.angle_alpha   90.00
_cell.angle_beta   90.00
_cell.angle_gamma   90.00
#
_symmetry.space_group_name_H-M   'P 1'
#
loop_
_entity.id
_entity.type
_entity.pdbx_description
1 polymer ?
#
loop_
_entity_poly.entity_id
_entity_poly.type
_entity_poly.pdbx_seq_one_letter_code
_entity_poly.pdbx_strand_id
1 'polypeptide(L)'
;MGISNNSVLTSVKAMYVLGDSSVDCGGNTPFYNLVHHRLSLYPCNGSDISLVPHLLAKKMNLSYAIPFYSQNGSIHELLTGVNFGSSQATILYAGSRSYQSLNQQLRQTFETIQLLQLWLGQEVANHFIESSLFYLSLRKR
;
A
#
# COMPACT_ATOMS: atom_id res chain seq x y z
N MET A 1 -36.97 -4.45 26.03
CA MET A 1 -36.05 -3.35 26.37
C MET A 1 -34.66 -3.97 26.49
N GLY A 2 -33.65 -3.70 25.68
CA GLY A 2 -33.49 -2.95 24.45
C GLY A 2 -32.24 -3.54 23.76
N ILE A 3 -32.32 -3.76 22.46
CA ILE A 3 -31.20 -4.20 21.64
C ILE A 3 -30.24 -3.01 21.56
N SER A 4 -29.10 -3.06 22.26
CA SER A 4 -28.04 -2.09 22.03
C SER A 4 -27.35 -2.44 20.72
N ASN A 5 -27.80 -1.80 19.65
CA ASN A 5 -27.07 -1.69 18.39
C ASN A 5 -25.70 -1.05 18.69
N ASN A 6 -24.68 -1.86 18.97
CA ASN A 6 -23.33 -1.44 18.72
C ASN A 6 -23.24 -1.25 17.22
N SER A 7 -23.24 0.01 16.78
CA SER A 7 -22.83 0.37 15.44
C SER A 7 -21.48 -0.31 15.21
N VAL A 8 -21.46 -1.36 14.38
CA VAL A 8 -20.23 -1.87 13.80
C VAL A 8 -19.72 -0.74 12.93
N LEU A 9 -19.00 0.22 13.54
CA LEU A 9 -18.03 1.00 12.83
C LEU A 9 -17.09 -0.06 12.28
N THR A 10 -17.24 -0.37 11.00
CA THR A 10 -16.35 -1.25 10.25
C THR A 10 -14.97 -0.62 10.35
N SER A 11 -14.24 -0.99 11.40
CA SER A 11 -12.91 -0.48 11.67
C SER A 11 -12.04 -1.02 10.57
N VAL A 12 -11.67 -0.15 9.65
CA VAL A 12 -10.69 -0.45 8.61
C VAL A 12 -9.46 -1.07 9.29
N LYS A 13 -8.96 -2.17 8.74
CA LYS A 13 -7.90 -2.98 9.35
C LYS A 13 -6.52 -2.62 8.84
N ALA A 14 -6.41 -2.37 7.55
CA ALA A 14 -5.17 -2.06 6.88
C ALA A 14 -5.42 -1.12 5.69
N MET A 15 -4.35 -0.46 5.24
CA MET A 15 -4.36 0.35 4.02
C MET A 15 -3.32 -0.18 3.03
N TYR A 16 -3.76 -0.50 1.82
CA TYR A 16 -2.91 -0.89 0.70
C TYR A 16 -2.87 0.24 -0.31
N VAL A 17 -1.67 0.64 -0.73
CA VAL A 17 -1.47 1.88 -1.49
C VAL A 17 -0.85 1.56 -2.84
N LEU A 18 -1.45 2.05 -3.91
CA LEU A 18 -0.99 1.92 -5.29
C LEU A 18 -0.95 3.30 -5.95
N GLY A 19 -0.03 3.49 -6.89
CA GLY A 19 0.03 4.74 -7.63
C GLY A 19 1.41 5.16 -8.12
N ASP A 20 1.47 6.42 -8.53
CA ASP A 20 2.68 7.08 -9.03
C ASP A 20 3.43 7.84 -7.92
N SER A 21 4.12 8.92 -8.27
CA SER A 21 4.81 9.80 -7.30
C SER A 21 3.88 10.41 -6.24
N SER A 22 2.56 10.42 -6.45
CA SER A 22 1.60 10.95 -5.47
C SER A 22 1.44 10.09 -4.22
N VAL A 23 1.94 8.85 -4.24
CA VAL A 23 1.86 7.89 -3.13
C VAL A 23 3.19 7.20 -2.82
N ASP A 24 4.22 7.41 -3.65
CA ASP A 24 5.53 6.80 -3.49
C ASP A 24 6.26 7.39 -2.28
N CYS A 25 6.41 6.59 -1.23
CA CYS A 25 7.21 6.91 -0.04
C CYS A 25 8.62 6.29 -0.09
N GLY A 26 9.05 5.82 -1.27
CA GLY A 26 10.38 5.27 -1.52
C GLY A 26 10.47 3.77 -1.27
N GLY A 27 11.62 3.17 -1.60
CA GLY A 27 11.91 1.75 -1.34
C GLY A 27 11.31 0.76 -2.35
N ASN A 28 10.42 1.21 -3.23
CA ASN A 28 9.75 0.36 -4.22
C ASN A 28 10.49 0.23 -5.57
N THR A 29 11.64 0.87 -5.72
CA THR A 29 12.43 0.83 -6.95
C THR A 29 13.79 0.14 -6.69
N PRO A 30 13.87 -1.20 -6.88
CA PRO A 30 15.10 -1.95 -6.62
C PRO A 30 16.22 -1.46 -7.54
N PHE A 31 17.43 -1.32 -7.00
CA PHE A 31 18.62 -0.77 -7.67
C PHE A 31 18.53 0.69 -8.16
N TYR A 32 17.39 1.35 -7.99
CA TYR A 32 17.18 2.73 -8.46
C TYR A 32 17.94 3.76 -7.62
N ASN A 33 18.03 3.53 -6.31
CA ASN A 33 18.89 4.35 -5.43
C ASN A 33 20.38 4.31 -5.82
N LEU A 34 20.82 3.30 -6.57
CA LEU A 34 22.19 3.19 -7.08
C LEU A 34 22.42 4.01 -8.36
N VAL A 35 21.35 4.31 -9.13
CA VAL A 35 21.44 4.94 -10.45
C VAL A 35 20.93 6.38 -10.41
N HIS A 36 19.91 6.67 -9.61
CA HIS A 36 19.26 7.97 -9.51
C HIS A 36 19.13 8.37 -8.05
N HIS A 37 19.91 9.38 -7.65
CA HIS A 37 19.86 9.96 -6.31
C HIS A 37 18.49 10.59 -6.07
N ARG A 38 17.68 9.93 -5.23
CA ARG A 38 16.53 10.50 -4.49
C ARG A 38 15.35 10.98 -5.34
N LEU A 39 14.46 10.06 -5.74
CA LEU A 39 13.16 10.43 -6.32
C LEU A 39 11.93 10.03 -5.49
N SER A 40 12.13 9.65 -4.23
CA SER A 40 11.11 9.89 -3.21
C SER A 40 11.79 10.48 -1.97
N LEU A 41 11.32 11.65 -1.55
CA LEU A 41 11.83 12.41 -0.39
C LEU A 41 10.99 12.15 0.87
N TYR A 42 9.93 11.33 0.78
CA TYR A 42 8.95 11.16 1.84
C TYR A 42 9.14 9.83 2.56
N PRO A 43 9.49 9.82 3.86
CA PRO A 43 9.66 8.58 4.60
C PRO A 43 8.31 7.90 4.89
N CYS A 44 8.23 6.58 4.68
CA CYS A 44 7.01 5.78 4.95
C CYS A 44 6.68 5.60 6.44
N ASN A 45 7.55 6.09 7.34
CA ASN A 45 7.36 5.98 8.79
C ASN A 45 6.37 7.00 9.37
N GLY A 46 5.75 7.83 8.52
CA GLY A 46 4.78 8.85 8.93
C GLY A 46 5.40 10.10 9.57
N SER A 47 6.73 10.24 9.56
CA SER A 47 7.40 11.48 10.00
C SER A 47 7.11 12.66 9.07
N ASP A 48 6.69 12.38 7.83
CA ASP A 48 6.11 13.36 6.90
C ASP A 48 4.70 12.93 6.48
N ILE A 49 3.73 13.84 6.63
CA ILE A 49 2.32 13.65 6.28
C ILE A 49 1.93 14.32 4.96
N SER A 50 2.90 14.73 4.14
CA SER A 50 2.68 15.35 2.84
C SER A 50 1.98 14.43 1.84
N LEU A 51 2.06 13.11 2.03
CA LEU A 51 1.32 12.12 1.24
C LEU A 51 -0.10 11.93 1.80
N VAL A 52 -1.11 12.06 0.95
CA VAL A 52 -2.53 11.86 1.31
C VAL A 52 -2.78 10.50 2.00
N PRO A 53 -2.19 9.36 1.56
CA PRO A 53 -2.29 8.10 2.29
C PRO A 53 -1.84 8.17 3.75
N HIS A 54 -0.77 8.91 4.07
CA HIS A 54 -0.30 9.06 5.45
C HIS A 54 -1.27 9.91 6.29
N LEU A 55 -1.85 10.96 5.70
CA LEU A 55 -2.88 11.76 6.36
C LEU A 55 -4.12 10.92 6.68
N LEU A 56 -4.56 10.09 5.71
CA LEU A 56 -5.70 9.19 5.89
C LEU A 56 -5.41 8.12 6.95
N ALA A 57 -4.25 7.47 6.90
CA ALA A 57 -3.85 6.45 7.87
C ALA A 57 -3.87 7.03 9.29
N LYS A 58 -3.29 8.22 9.48
CA LYS A 58 -3.32 8.92 10.78
C LYS A 58 -4.75 9.24 11.23
N LYS A 59 -5.61 9.75 10.34
CA LYS A 59 -7.00 10.10 10.66
C LYS A 59 -7.85 8.89 11.02
N MET A 60 -7.56 7.74 10.42
CA MET A 60 -8.27 6.47 10.63
C MET A 60 -7.64 5.60 11.71
N ASN A 61 -6.57 6.07 12.37
CA ASN A 61 -5.80 5.32 13.36
C ASN A 61 -5.26 3.98 12.82
N LEU A 62 -4.78 3.99 11.57
CA LEU A 62 -4.15 2.85 10.89
C LEU A 62 -2.63 2.95 10.94
N SER A 63 -1.98 1.80 10.82
CA SER A 63 -0.54 1.75 10.56
C SER A 63 -0.21 2.37 9.19
N TYR A 64 0.97 2.97 9.08
CA TYR A 64 1.46 3.47 7.81
C TYR A 64 1.87 2.32 6.91
N ALA A 65 1.39 2.33 5.67
CA ALA A 65 1.72 1.32 4.69
C ALA A 65 3.21 1.39 4.33
N ILE A 66 3.96 0.32 4.63
CA ILE A 66 5.39 0.26 4.35
C ILE A 66 5.66 -0.30 2.93
N PRO A 67 6.78 0.07 2.27
CA PRO A 67 7.06 -0.33 0.89
C PRO A 67 7.14 -1.84 0.71
N PHE A 68 6.64 -2.35 -0.41
CA PHE A 68 6.62 -3.79 -0.73
C PHE A 68 8.01 -4.45 -0.65
N TYR A 69 9.07 -3.80 -1.16
CA TYR A 69 10.43 -4.38 -1.09
C TYR A 69 11.16 -4.10 0.23
N SER A 70 10.57 -3.32 1.14
CA SER A 70 11.10 -3.09 2.49
C SER A 70 10.50 -4.02 3.54
N GLN A 71 9.63 -4.93 3.11
CA GLN A 71 9.06 -5.98 3.96
C GLN A 71 10.14 -7.01 4.29
N ASN A 72 10.19 -7.46 5.53
CA ASN A 72 11.06 -8.55 6.00
C ASN A 72 10.42 -9.93 5.76
N GLY A 73 9.36 -10.00 4.96
CA GLY A 73 8.61 -11.23 4.70
C GLY A 73 7.71 -11.66 5.87
N SER A 74 7.48 -10.78 6.84
CA SER A 74 6.61 -11.07 7.98
C SER A 74 5.15 -10.87 7.62
N ILE A 75 4.30 -11.84 7.96
CA ILE A 75 2.84 -11.71 7.79
C ILE A 75 2.29 -10.50 8.57
N HIS A 76 2.90 -10.15 9.71
CA HIS A 76 2.46 -9.01 10.52
C HIS A 76 2.56 -7.70 9.73
N GLU A 77 3.61 -7.56 8.93
CA GLU A 77 3.80 -6.36 8.11
C GLU A 77 2.75 -6.28 6.99
N LEU A 78 2.37 -7.42 6.37
CA LEU A 78 1.26 -7.48 5.42
C LEU A 78 -0.07 -7.08 6.07
N LEU A 79 -0.30 -7.50 7.32
CA LEU A 79 -1.51 -7.17 8.08
C LEU A 79 -1.59 -5.68 8.45
N THR A 80 -0.47 -4.96 8.46
CA THR A 80 -0.46 -3.51 8.70
C THR A 80 -0.71 -2.67 7.45
N GLY A 81 -0.67 -3.29 6.27
CA GLY A 81 -0.82 -2.62 4.99
C GLY A 81 0.50 -2.41 4.25
N VAL A 82 0.41 -2.32 2.92
CA VAL A 82 1.58 -2.31 2.02
C VAL A 82 1.46 -1.20 1.00
N ASN A 83 2.55 -0.47 0.78
CA ASN A 83 2.68 0.51 -0.29
C ASN A 83 3.37 -0.14 -1.50
N PHE A 84 2.67 -0.24 -2.61
CA PHE A 84 3.14 -0.71 -3.92
C PHE A 84 3.50 0.44 -4.86
N GLY A 85 3.20 1.68 -4.49
CA GLY A 85 3.37 2.87 -5.30
C GLY A 85 4.83 3.16 -5.66
N SER A 86 5.05 3.74 -6.83
CA SER A 86 6.38 4.06 -7.36
C SER A 86 6.34 5.30 -8.25
N SER A 87 7.30 6.22 -8.08
CA SER A 87 7.35 7.53 -8.73
C SER A 87 7.30 7.50 -10.26
N GLN A 88 7.64 6.37 -10.89
CA GLN A 88 7.61 6.18 -12.35
C GLN A 88 6.49 5.26 -12.85
N ALA A 89 5.51 4.94 -12.01
CA ALA A 89 4.34 4.19 -12.45
C ALA A 89 3.47 5.08 -13.35
N THR A 90 3.47 4.81 -14.65
CA THR A 90 2.59 5.46 -15.62
C THR A 90 1.47 4.51 -16.03
N ILE A 91 0.28 5.07 -16.32
CA ILE A 91 -0.89 4.32 -16.80
C ILE A 91 -0.61 3.72 -18.18
N LEU A 92 0.19 4.41 -18.99
CA LEU A 92 0.54 4.05 -20.36
C LEU A 92 2.03 4.37 -20.60
N TYR A 93 2.71 3.48 -21.32
CA TYR A 93 4.05 3.63 -21.91
C TYR A 93 5.27 3.25 -21.05
N ALA A 94 5.88 2.11 -21.42
CA ALA A 94 7.16 1.59 -20.96
C ALA A 94 8.32 1.98 -21.93
N GLY A 95 8.36 3.24 -22.38
CA GLY A 95 9.42 3.72 -23.29
C GLY A 95 10.78 3.90 -22.59
N SER A 96 10.76 4.17 -21.30
CA SER A 96 11.94 4.14 -20.43
C SER A 96 11.74 3.02 -19.42
N ARG A 97 12.82 2.36 -19.01
CA ARG A 97 12.91 1.29 -18.01
C ARG A 97 12.22 1.67 -16.68
N SER A 98 10.90 1.72 -16.65
CA SER A 98 10.08 2.06 -15.49
C SER A 98 10.15 0.86 -14.55
N TYR A 99 10.76 1.07 -13.39
CA TYR A 99 11.14 0.00 -12.48
C TYR A 99 9.95 -0.60 -11.71
N GLN A 100 8.74 -0.05 -11.85
CA GLN A 100 7.49 -0.67 -11.39
C GLN A 100 6.25 -0.06 -12.07
N SER A 101 5.77 -0.72 -13.12
CA SER A 101 4.52 -0.32 -13.80
C SER A 101 3.28 -0.57 -12.93
N LEU A 102 2.15 0.05 -13.26
CA LEU A 102 0.87 -0.23 -12.59
C LEU A 102 0.51 -1.73 -12.63
N ASN A 103 0.78 -2.42 -13.74
CA ASN A 103 0.57 -3.87 -13.85
C ASN A 103 1.40 -4.66 -12.85
N GLN A 104 2.62 -4.21 -12.56
CA GLN A 104 3.46 -4.84 -11.54
C GLN A 104 2.92 -4.58 -10.13
N GLN A 105 2.42 -3.38 -9.85
CA GLN A 105 1.76 -3.07 -8.57
C GLN A 105 0.50 -3.92 -8.34
N LEU A 106 -0.31 -4.11 -9.39
CA LEU A 106 -1.47 -5.00 -9.35
C LEU A 106 -1.04 -6.45 -9.09
N ARG A 107 -0.01 -6.93 -9.78
CA ARG A 107 0.54 -8.29 -9.57
C ARG A 107 0.98 -8.50 -8.13
N GLN A 108 1.73 -7.56 -7.55
CA GLN A 108 2.17 -7.62 -6.15
C GLN A 108 1.00 -7.56 -5.16
N THR A 109 -0.04 -6.78 -5.49
CA THR A 109 -1.27 -6.74 -4.69
C THR A 109 -1.96 -8.09 -4.67
N PHE A 110 -2.10 -8.74 -5.83
CA PHE A 110 -2.65 -10.10 -5.91
C PHE A 110 -1.80 -11.11 -5.14
N GLU A 111 -0.47 -11.05 -5.25
CA GLU A 111 0.45 -11.91 -4.50
C GLU A 111 0.29 -11.70 -2.98
N THR A 112 0.13 -10.46 -2.53
CA THR A 112 -0.10 -10.13 -1.12
C THR A 112 -1.42 -10.71 -0.60
N ILE A 113 -2.50 -10.60 -1.38
CA ILE A 113 -3.80 -11.18 -1.04
C ILE A 113 -3.70 -12.72 -0.97
N GLN A 114 -3.02 -13.35 -1.92
CA GLN A 114 -2.82 -14.80 -1.92
C GLN A 114 -2.00 -15.27 -0.71
N LEU A 115 -0.96 -14.52 -0.33
CA LEU A 115 -0.19 -14.82 0.89
C LEU A 115 -1.06 -14.67 2.15
N LEU A 116 -1.89 -13.63 2.24
CA LEU A 116 -2.83 -13.47 3.36
C LEU A 116 -3.81 -14.64 3.44
N GLN A 117 -4.35 -15.10 2.30
CA GLN A 117 -5.21 -16.28 2.21
C GLN A 117 -4.49 -17.56 2.66
N LEU A 118 -3.22 -17.74 2.28
CA LEU A 118 -2.40 -18.88 2.70
C LEU A 118 -2.18 -18.90 4.22
N TRP A 119 -1.87 -17.75 4.82
CA TRP A 119 -1.49 -17.66 6.24
C TRP A 119 -2.67 -17.60 7.21
N LEU A 120 -3.76 -16.90 6.84
CA LEU A 120 -4.93 -16.72 7.71
C LEU A 120 -6.03 -17.76 7.44
N GLY A 121 -5.99 -18.44 6.30
CA GLY A 121 -7.11 -19.20 5.77
C GLY A 121 -8.11 -18.31 5.01
N GLN A 122 -8.87 -18.93 4.10
CA GLN A 122 -9.69 -18.24 3.10
C GLN A 122 -10.74 -17.30 3.72
N GLU A 123 -11.50 -17.78 4.71
CA GLU A 123 -12.61 -17.03 5.31
C GLU A 123 -12.10 -15.80 6.08
N VAL A 124 -11.09 -15.98 6.93
CA VAL A 124 -10.51 -14.90 7.74
C VAL A 124 -9.82 -13.88 6.83
N ALA A 125 -9.08 -14.34 5.82
CA ALA A 125 -8.45 -13.45 4.85
C ALA A 125 -9.48 -12.64 4.06
N ASN A 126 -10.57 -13.25 3.60
CA ASN A 126 -11.62 -12.54 2.86
C ASN A 126 -12.26 -11.43 3.73
N HIS A 127 -12.65 -11.76 4.96
CA HIS A 127 -13.20 -10.77 5.89
C HIS A 127 -12.19 -9.65 6.19
N PHE A 128 -10.91 -9.98 6.31
CA PHE A 128 -9.84 -9.00 6.51
C PHE A 128 -9.64 -8.08 5.30
N ILE A 129 -9.62 -8.62 4.08
CA ILE A 129 -9.50 -7.85 2.83
C ILE A 129 -10.73 -6.95 2.61
N GLU A 130 -11.94 -7.45 2.87
CA GLU A 130 -13.18 -6.66 2.82
C GLU A 130 -13.19 -5.52 3.85
N SER A 131 -12.50 -5.71 4.97
CA SER A 131 -12.30 -4.70 6.00
C SER A 131 -11.06 -3.81 5.76
N SER A 132 -10.41 -3.90 4.60
CA SER A 132 -9.20 -3.13 4.27
C SER A 132 -9.48 -2.03 3.25
N LEU A 133 -8.67 -0.97 3.26
CA LEU A 133 -8.76 0.12 2.30
C LEU A 133 -7.70 -0.03 1.21
N PHE A 134 -8.11 0.01 -0.06
CA PHE A 134 -7.20 0.13 -1.19
C PHE A 134 -7.23 1.56 -1.72
N TYR A 135 -6.11 2.27 -1.63
CA TYR A 135 -5.95 3.63 -2.12
C TYR A 135 -5.14 3.62 -3.42
N LEU A 136 -5.76 4.06 -4.51
CA LEU A 136 -5.12 4.21 -5.81
C LEU A 136 -5.09 5.69 -6.20
N SER A 137 -3.90 6.22 -6.45
CA SER A 137 -3.73 7.57 -6.99
C SER A 137 -2.76 7.57 -8.16
N LEU A 138 -3.27 7.96 -9.31
CA LEU A 138 -2.50 8.03 -10.55
C LEU A 138 -2.76 9.39 -11.18
N ARG A 139 -1.70 10.09 -11.55
CA ARG A 139 -1.84 11.28 -12.36
C ARG A 139 -2.12 10.89 -13.80
N LYS A 140 -3.14 11.49 -14.40
CA LYS A 140 -3.33 11.48 -15.85
C LYS A 140 -2.19 12.28 -16.48
N ARG A 141 -1.35 11.61 -17.28
CA ARG A 141 -0.39 12.26 -18.18
C ARG A 141 -0.95 12.24 -19.60
#